data_AF-A0A953P2P3-F1
#
_entry.id   AF-A0A953P2P3-F1
#
_cell.length_a   1.000
_cell.length_b   1.000
_cell.length_c   1.000
_cell.angle_alpha   90.00
_cell.angle_beta   90.00
_cell.angle_gamma   90.00
#
_symmetry.space_group_name_H-M   'P 1'
#
loop_
_entity.id
_entity.type
_entity.pdbx_description
1 polymer ?
#
loop_
_entity_poly.entity_id
_entity_poly.type
_entity_poly.pdbx_seq_one_letter_code
_entity_poly.pdbx_strand_id
1 'polypeptide(L)'
;MGKIIAAVLTTVLICTLTLAALYILIAATEYVTSIGSMPLRTVAVGAEIVLGVVVLLGTVWVGTHLAVRIFGPKSPKPQSTPDGAAH
;
A
#
# COMPACT_ATOMS: atom_id res chain seq x y z
N MET A 1 -22.33 -5.97 -8.82
CA MET A 1 -21.29 -7.02 -8.85
C MET A 1 -19.86 -6.48 -8.93
N GLY A 2 -19.43 -5.78 -9.99
CA GLY A 2 -17.99 -5.48 -10.21
C GLY A 2 -17.26 -4.76 -9.07
N LYS A 3 -17.90 -3.79 -8.41
CA LYS A 3 -17.33 -3.07 -7.25
C LYS A 3 -17.13 -3.98 -6.02
N ILE A 4 -17.99 -4.98 -5.83
CA ILE A 4 -17.90 -5.91 -4.70
C ILE A 4 -16.70 -6.85 -4.89
N ILE A 5 -16.52 -7.37 -6.10
CA ILE A 5 -15.35 -8.20 -6.44
C ILE A 5 -14.06 -7.40 -6.26
N ALA A 6 -14.02 -6.16 -6.76
CA ALA A 6 -12.87 -5.28 -6.59
C ALA A 6 -12.57 -4.98 -5.11
N ALA A 7 -13.61 -4.79 -4.29
CA ALA A 7 -13.47 -4.61 -2.84
C ALA A 7 -12.89 -5.86 -2.17
N VAL A 8 -13.43 -7.06 -2.47
CA VAL A 8 -12.93 -8.33 -1.92
C VAL A 8 -11.47 -8.55 -2.31
N LEU A 9 -11.11 -8.33 -3.58
CA LEU A 9 -9.72 -8.44 -4.04
C LEU A 9 -8.80 -7.44 -3.34
N THR A 10 -9.27 -6.21 -3.12
CA THR A 10 -8.51 -5.20 -2.37
C THR A 10 -8.27 -5.64 -0.93
N THR A 11 -9.29 -6.20 -0.27
CA THR A 11 -9.14 -6.73 1.09
C THR A 11 -8.15 -7.90 1.13
N VAL A 12 -8.28 -8.88 0.23
CA VAL A 12 -7.34 -10.01 0.15
C VAL A 12 -5.92 -9.51 -0.07
N LEU A 13 -5.72 -8.56 -1.00
CA LEU A 13 -4.43 -7.95 -1.25
C LEU A 13 -3.85 -7.28 0.00
N ILE A 14 -4.64 -6.46 0.72
CA ILE A 14 -4.18 -5.80 1.95
C ILE A 14 -3.80 -6.83 3.01
N CYS A 15 -4.59 -7.90 3.17
CA CYS A 15 -4.25 -8.99 4.09
C CYS A 15 -2.93 -9.66 3.69
N THR A 16 -2.73 -9.97 2.41
CA THR A 16 -1.47 -10.55 1.91
C THR A 16 -0.29 -9.61 2.12
N LEU A 17 -0.45 -8.32 1.85
CA LEU A 17 0.58 -7.30 2.08
C LEU A 17 0.96 -7.18 3.54
N THR A 18 -0.03 -7.25 4.45
CA THR A 18 0.20 -7.19 5.89
C THR A 18 0.95 -8.43 6.38
N LEU A 19 0.54 -9.62 5.94
CA LEU A 19 1.21 -10.88 6.29
C LEU A 19 2.65 -10.90 5.74
N ALA A 20 2.85 -10.45 4.51
CA ALA A 20 4.18 -10.32 3.91
C ALA A 20 5.05 -9.33 4.69
N ALA A 21 4.50 -8.17 5.09
CA ALA A 21 5.21 -7.19 5.88
C ALA A 21 5.65 -7.75 7.24
N LEU A 22 4.73 -8.43 7.96
CA LEU A 22 5.04 -9.09 9.22
C LEU A 22 6.15 -10.13 9.04
N TYR A 23 6.04 -10.99 8.03
CA TYR A 23 7.05 -12.02 7.76
C TYR A 23 8.44 -11.41 7.50
N ILE A 24 8.51 -10.38 6.64
CA ILE A 24 9.77 -9.69 6.32
C ILE A 24 10.37 -9.04 7.56
N LEU A 25 9.55 -8.36 8.36
CA LEU A 25 10.02 -7.66 9.55
C LEU A 25 10.48 -8.63 10.64
N ILE A 26 9.73 -9.70 10.89
CA ILE A 26 10.13 -10.72 11.86
C ILE A 26 11.47 -11.37 11.44
N ALA A 27 11.62 -11.72 10.16
CA ALA A 27 12.88 -12.26 9.65
C ALA A 27 14.04 -11.27 9.79
N ALA A 28 13.79 -9.98 9.58
CA ALA A 28 14.79 -8.93 9.82
C ALA A 28 15.15 -8.81 11.30
N THR A 29 14.17 -8.85 12.21
CA THR A 29 14.42 -8.83 13.66
C THR A 29 15.22 -10.05 14.12
N GLU A 30 14.89 -11.25 13.63
CA GLU A 30 15.66 -12.47 13.92
C GLU A 30 17.11 -12.32 13.44
N TYR A 31 17.32 -11.77 12.23
CA TYR A 31 18.66 -11.50 11.73
C TYR A 31 19.41 -10.50 12.63
N VAL A 32 18.80 -9.36 12.96
CA VAL A 32 19.40 -8.32 13.81
C VAL A 32 19.78 -8.87 15.18
N THR A 33 18.90 -9.68 15.79
CA THR A 33 19.13 -10.26 17.12
C THR A 33 20.18 -11.36 17.13
N SER A 34 20.42 -12.03 16.00
CA SER A 34 21.50 -13.01 15.85
C SER A 34 22.90 -12.38 15.82
N ILE A 35 23.01 -11.07 15.61
CA ILE A 35 24.30 -10.38 15.49
C ILE A 35 24.94 -10.21 16.88
N GLY A 36 26.04 -10.93 17.12
CA GLY A 36 26.81 -10.87 18.36
C GLY A 36 27.64 -9.60 18.55
N SER A 37 27.93 -8.84 17.49
CA SER A 37 28.75 -7.61 17.58
C SER A 37 27.90 -6.35 17.72
N MET A 38 28.14 -5.58 18.78
CA MET A 38 27.36 -4.39 19.13
C MET A 38 27.32 -3.29 18.03
N PRO A 39 28.45 -2.90 17.39
CA PRO A 39 28.40 -1.88 16.34
C PRO A 39 27.64 -2.34 15.09
N LEU A 40 27.79 -3.61 14.69
CA LEU A 40 27.06 -4.16 13.56
C LEU A 40 25.56 -4.27 13.84
N ARG A 41 25.19 -4.60 15.09
CA ARG A 41 23.79 -4.65 15.53
C ARG A 41 23.10 -3.30 15.41
N THR A 42 23.77 -2.20 15.79
CA THR A 42 23.21 -0.84 15.64
C THR A 42 22.92 -0.49 14.19
N VAL A 43 23.86 -0.80 13.28
CA VAL A 43 23.64 -0.59 11.84
C VAL A 43 22.49 -1.44 11.33
N ALA A 44 22.42 -2.70 11.77
CA ALA A 44 21.36 -3.62 11.37
C ALA A 44 19.97 -3.18 11.87
N VAL A 45 19.85 -2.67 13.10
CA VAL A 45 18.62 -2.04 13.61
C VAL A 45 18.23 -0.83 12.75
N GLY A 46 19.20 0.01 12.38
CA GLY A 46 18.94 1.13 11.48
C GLY A 46 18.39 0.68 10.13
N ALA A 47 18.98 -0.37 9.54
CA ALA A 47 18.50 -0.96 8.29
C ALA A 47 17.11 -1.59 8.42
N GLU A 48 16.82 -2.26 9.54
CA GLU A 48 15.51 -2.83 9.87
C GLU A 48 14.43 -1.75 9.95
N ILE A 49 14.71 -0.63 10.61
CA ILE A 49 13.78 0.52 10.68
C ILE A 49 13.50 1.06 9.27
N VAL A 50 14.55 1.27 8.47
CA VAL A 50 14.40 1.75 7.09
C VAL A 50 13.58 0.77 6.25
N LEU A 51 13.86 -0.53 6.37
CA LEU A 51 13.08 -1.58 5.71
C LEU A 51 11.61 -1.51 6.12
N GLY A 52 11.31 -1.35 7.42
CA GLY A 52 9.96 -1.20 7.91
C GLY A 52 9.25 0.03 7.36
N VAL A 53 9.92 1.18 7.29
CA VAL A 53 9.36 2.39 6.67
C VAL A 53 9.05 2.14 5.18
N VAL A 54 9.98 1.54 4.44
CA VAL A 54 9.78 1.25 3.00
C VAL A 54 8.61 0.29 2.78
N VAL A 55 8.52 -0.78 3.57
CA VAL A 55 7.42 -1.75 3.50
C VAL A 55 6.09 -1.09 3.85
N LEU A 56 6.04 -0.26 4.90
CA LEU A 56 4.84 0.48 5.28
C LEU A 56 4.39 1.44 4.17
N LEU A 57 5.30 2.24 3.62
CA LEU A 57 4.98 3.14 2.53
C LEU A 57 4.49 2.39 1.29
N GLY A 58 5.11 1.26 0.95
CA GLY A 58 4.68 0.42 -0.17
C GLY A 58 3.27 -0.13 0.03
N THR A 59 2.97 -0.70 1.20
CA THR A 59 1.65 -1.25 1.51
C THR A 59 0.55 -0.19 1.54
N VAL A 60 0.82 0.97 2.16
CA VAL A 60 -0.10 2.12 2.17
C VAL A 60 -0.34 2.63 0.77
N TRP A 61 0.72 2.84 -0.03
CA TRP A 61 0.58 3.32 -1.40
C TRP A 61 -0.26 2.39 -2.26
N VAL A 62 0.00 1.08 -2.22
CA VAL A 62 -0.77 0.09 -2.99
C VAL A 62 -2.24 0.10 -2.55
N GLY A 63 -2.49 0.06 -1.23
CA GLY A 63 -3.84 0.06 -0.68
C GLY A 63 -4.63 1.30 -1.07
N THR A 64 -4.05 2.49 -0.87
CA THR A 64 -4.70 3.76 -1.18
C THR A 64 -4.88 3.96 -2.68
N HIS A 65 -3.86 3.66 -3.49
CA HIS A 65 -3.94 3.85 -4.94
C HIS A 65 -5.02 2.95 -5.55
N LEU A 66 -5.12 1.70 -5.10
CA LEU A 66 -6.15 0.77 -5.56
C LEU A 66 -7.55 1.20 -5.08
N ALA A 67 -7.69 1.65 -3.83
CA ALA A 67 -8.95 2.18 -3.32
C ALA A 67 -9.43 3.40 -4.11
N VAL A 68 -8.54 4.37 -4.39
CA VAL A 68 -8.86 5.53 -5.23
C VAL A 68 -9.23 5.11 -6.65
N ARG A 69 -8.56 4.11 -7.22
CA ARG A 69 -8.89 3.61 -8.56
C ARG A 69 -10.25 2.91 -8.65
N ILE A 70 -10.68 2.23 -7.59
CA ILE A 70 -11.94 1.48 -7.54
C ILE A 70 -13.13 2.37 -7.13
N PHE A 71 -12.91 3.22 -6.13
CA PHE A 71 -13.95 4.03 -5.48
C PHE A 71 -13.94 5.50 -5.88
N GLY A 72 -12.92 5.95 -6.62
CA GLY A 72 -12.83 7.32 -7.11
C GLY A 72 -13.97 7.66 -8.08
N PRO A 73 -14.29 8.96 -8.20
CA PRO A 73 -15.30 9.42 -9.15
C PRO A 73 -14.88 9.04 -10.57
N LYS A 74 -15.81 8.43 -11.33
CA LYS A 74 -15.63 8.26 -12.78
C LYS A 74 -15.54 9.65 -13.40
N SER A 75 -14.60 9.85 -14.32
CA SER A 75 -14.28 11.14 -14.96
C SER A 75 -15.51 12.01 -15.19
N PRO A 76 -15.42 13.34 -14.98
CA PRO A 76 -16.52 14.24 -15.31
C PRO A 76 -16.95 13.96 -16.75
N LYS A 77 -18.22 13.58 -16.95
CA LYS A 77 -18.80 13.54 -18.30
C LYS A 77 -18.54 14.92 -18.93
N PRO A 78 -18.12 15.01 -20.20
CA PRO A 78 -18.05 16.29 -20.89
C PRO A 78 -19.41 16.95 -20.75
N GLN A 79 -19.43 18.15 -20.19
CA GLN A 79 -20.64 18.94 -20.03
C GLN A 79 -21.13 19.25 -21.45
N SER A 80 -22.15 18.52 -21.90
CA SER A 80 -22.84 18.82 -23.16
C SER A 80 -23.53 20.16 -22.97
N THR A 81 -22.94 21.21 -23.54
CA THR A 81 -23.58 22.51 -23.73
C THR A 81 -24.95 22.28 -24.39
N PRO A 82 -26.06 22.77 -23.81
CA PRO A 82 -27.35 22.70 -24.49
C PRO A 82 -27.35 23.56 -25.74
N ASP A 83 -27.51 22.92 -26.90
CA ASP A 83 -27.97 23.58 -28.13
C ASP A 83 -29.34 24.22 -27.85
N GLY A 84 -29.39 25.54 -27.78
CA GLY A 84 -30.63 26.23 -27.44
C GLY A 84 -30.46 27.70 -27.10
N ALA A 85 -29.69 28.46 -27.86
CA ALA A 85 -29.87 29.91 -27.94
C ALA A 85 -30.75 30.20 -29.16
N ALA A 86 -32.06 30.09 -28.95
CA ALA A 86 -33.05 30.70 -29.81
C ALA A 86 -32.95 32.22 -29.63
N HIS A 87 -32.61 32.96 -30.68
CA HIS A 87 -33.02 34.34 -30.94
C HIS A 87 -32.91 34.63 -32.43
#